data_AF-A0A368GET7-F1
#
_entry.id   AF-A0A368GET7-F1
#
_cell.length_a   1.000
_cell.length_b   1.000
_cell.length_c   1.000
_cell.angle_alpha   90.00
_cell.angle_beta   90.00
_cell.angle_gamma   90.00
#
_symmetry.space_group_name_H-M   'P 1'
#
loop_
_entity.id
_entity.type
_entity.pdbx_description
1 polymer ?
#
loop_
_entity_poly.entity_id
_entity_poly.type
_entity_poly.pdbx_seq_one_letter_code
_entity_poly.pdbx_strand_id
1 'polypeptide(L)'
;MSLRTWLGRKVLSSTLVRACSTAAENARIIDEDGPDLPQRLLDCFVKLERLNDDTFRSIHLLRGRKSFPHIYGGQVVAHALKSATETVDSSLSPHSMHCYFVKAGAVNEPVDYHVERIRNGRSFATRLVRAMQNNEILFTSQVSFQREEESKMQHQCKIDMPKGPEGLQSARDLMKDTLENSKYEDMSMTKLFMAYKLAEFPPTFHRIFEARPVNQNIYKP
;
A
#
# COMPACT_ATOMS: atom_id res chain seq x y z
N MET A 1 -27.27 -31.51 8.77
CA MET A 1 -26.47 -32.51 8.02
C MET A 1 -26.50 -32.11 6.56
N SER A 2 -25.43 -31.85 5.80
CA SER A 2 -23.99 -32.04 5.96
C SER A 2 -23.26 -31.06 5.02
N LEU A 3 -22.09 -30.59 5.44
CA LEU A 3 -21.36 -29.41 4.96
C LEU A 3 -20.15 -29.80 4.10
N ARG A 4 -20.31 -30.72 3.13
CA ARG A 4 -19.17 -31.31 2.39
C ARG A 4 -19.44 -31.51 0.90
N THR A 5 -19.20 -30.47 0.09
CA THR A 5 -18.99 -30.66 -1.37
C THR A 5 -18.12 -29.59 -2.04
N TRP A 6 -17.23 -28.93 -1.31
CA TRP A 6 -16.30 -27.94 -1.87
C TRP A 6 -14.84 -28.40 -1.77
N LEU A 7 -14.53 -29.58 -2.31
CA LEU A 7 -13.15 -30.07 -2.47
C LEU A 7 -13.11 -30.95 -3.71
N GLY A 8 -12.80 -30.36 -4.87
CA GLY A 8 -12.78 -31.14 -6.10
C GLY A 8 -12.52 -30.36 -7.38
N ARG A 9 -11.38 -29.67 -7.48
CA ARG A 9 -10.67 -29.46 -8.74
C ARG A 9 -9.23 -29.01 -8.46
N LYS A 10 -8.32 -29.98 -8.38
CA LYS A 10 -6.89 -29.74 -8.60
C LYS A 10 -6.72 -29.33 -10.06
N VAL A 11 -6.61 -28.04 -10.33
CA VAL A 11 -6.03 -27.56 -11.59
C VAL A 11 -4.52 -27.55 -11.38
N LEU A 12 -3.88 -28.65 -11.77
CA LEU A 12 -2.45 -28.68 -12.02
C LEU A 12 -2.20 -27.90 -13.32
N SER A 13 -1.97 -26.59 -13.20
CA SER A 13 -1.35 -25.80 -14.28
C SER A 13 0.08 -25.50 -13.84
N SER A 14 1.05 -26.17 -14.46
CA SER A 14 2.48 -25.92 -14.31
C SER A 14 2.89 -24.63 -15.03
N THR A 15 2.18 -23.54 -14.75
CA THR A 15 2.63 -22.20 -15.14
C THR A 15 3.85 -21.92 -14.26
N LEU A 16 5.03 -21.82 -14.89
CA LEU A 16 6.24 -21.31 -14.25
C LEU A 16 5.84 -20.10 -13.38
N VAL A 17 5.88 -20.28 -12.06
CA VAL A 17 5.59 -19.21 -11.12
C VAL A 17 6.70 -18.20 -11.32
N ARG A 18 6.39 -17.09 -12.01
CA ARG A 18 7.32 -15.99 -12.14
C ARG A 18 7.67 -15.53 -10.73
N ALA A 19 8.94 -15.61 -10.38
CA ALA A 19 9.41 -15.23 -9.06
C ALA A 19 9.07 -13.75 -8.81
N CYS A 20 8.60 -13.44 -7.60
CA CYS A 20 8.48 -12.07 -7.18
C CYS A 20 9.89 -11.48 -7.06
N SER A 21 10.07 -10.26 -7.54
CA SER A 21 11.32 -9.52 -7.35
C SER A 21 11.60 -9.34 -5.86
N THR A 22 12.88 -9.40 -5.48
CA THR A 22 13.23 -9.27 -4.06
C THR A 22 13.03 -7.84 -3.58
N ALA A 23 12.74 -7.67 -2.28
CA ALA A 23 12.65 -6.34 -1.69
C ALA A 23 13.91 -5.48 -1.91
N ALA A 24 15.09 -6.11 -1.95
CA ALA A 24 16.36 -5.42 -2.20
C ALA A 24 16.47 -4.93 -3.64
N GLU A 25 15.99 -5.71 -4.60
CA GLU A 25 15.89 -5.31 -6.00
C GLU A 25 14.88 -4.17 -6.19
N ASN A 26 13.72 -4.26 -5.54
CA ASN A 26 12.71 -3.20 -5.56
C ASN A 26 13.20 -1.91 -4.89
N ALA A 27 14.05 -2.01 -3.86
CA ALA A 27 14.67 -0.84 -3.26
C ALA A 27 15.57 -0.08 -4.26
N ARG A 28 16.30 -0.78 -5.13
CA ARG A 28 17.11 -0.12 -6.19
C ARG A 28 16.23 0.66 -7.17
N ILE A 29 15.06 0.11 -7.52
CA ILE A 29 14.08 0.81 -8.37
C ILE A 29 13.69 2.15 -7.75
N ILE A 30 13.54 2.19 -6.42
CA ILE A 30 13.19 3.39 -5.67
C ILE A 30 14.40 4.30 -5.50
N ASP A 31 15.59 3.76 -5.23
CA ASP A 31 16.79 4.52 -4.84
C ASP A 31 17.50 5.23 -6.00
N GLU A 32 17.30 4.80 -7.24
CA GLU A 32 17.96 5.38 -8.41
C GLU A 32 17.13 6.47 -9.09
N ASP A 33 17.72 7.65 -9.30
CA ASP A 33 17.10 8.75 -10.05
C ASP A 33 17.10 8.47 -11.56
N GLY A 34 16.08 8.98 -12.26
CA GLY A 34 15.97 8.90 -13.72
C GLY A 34 14.71 9.60 -14.24
N PRO A 35 14.65 9.94 -15.54
CA PRO A 35 13.46 10.56 -16.15
C PRO A 35 12.23 9.62 -16.14
N ASP A 36 12.44 8.32 -15.99
CA ASP A 36 11.42 7.27 -15.95
C ASP A 36 10.95 6.91 -14.52
N LEU A 37 11.48 7.60 -13.50
CA LEU A 37 11.22 7.33 -12.09
C LEU A 37 9.72 7.28 -11.74
N PRO A 38 8.83 8.19 -12.21
CA PRO A 38 7.41 8.10 -11.91
C PRO A 38 6.77 6.79 -12.36
N GLN A 39 7.08 6.35 -13.59
CA GLN A 39 6.53 5.10 -14.14
C GLN A 39 7.08 3.89 -13.39
N ARG A 40 8.38 3.89 -13.07
CA ARG A 40 9.02 2.85 -12.26
C ARG A 40 8.40 2.70 -10.88
N LEU A 41 8.00 3.81 -10.26
CA LEU A 41 7.33 3.79 -8.96
C LEU A 41 5.92 3.24 -9.08
N LEU A 42 5.14 3.68 -10.07
CA LEU A 42 3.83 3.08 -10.33
C LEU A 42 3.96 1.57 -10.56
N ASP A 43 4.94 1.17 -11.35
CA ASP A 43 5.23 -0.24 -11.62
C ASP A 43 5.60 -0.99 -10.33
N CYS A 44 6.44 -0.41 -9.49
CA CYS A 44 6.88 -1.00 -8.23
C CYS A 44 5.76 -1.08 -7.17
N PHE A 45 4.89 -0.08 -7.08
CA PHE A 45 3.89 0.04 -6.00
C PHE A 45 2.55 -0.59 -6.33
N VAL A 46 2.12 -0.61 -7.60
CA VAL A 46 0.75 -1.01 -7.96
C VAL A 46 0.65 -1.98 -9.13
N LYS A 47 1.75 -2.36 -9.79
CA LYS A 47 1.64 -3.31 -10.91
C LYS A 47 1.32 -4.72 -10.42
N LEU A 48 0.36 -5.33 -11.11
CA LEU A 48 -0.10 -6.69 -10.85
C LEU A 48 -0.08 -7.45 -12.17
N GLU A 49 0.27 -8.72 -12.10
CA GLU A 49 0.08 -9.68 -13.17
C GLU A 49 -1.34 -10.24 -13.07
N ARG A 50 -2.11 -10.23 -14.17
CA ARG A 50 -3.44 -10.86 -14.21
C ARG A 50 -3.27 -12.35 -14.54
N LEU A 51 -3.65 -13.22 -13.61
CA LEU A 51 -3.56 -14.67 -13.80
C LEU A 51 -4.81 -15.25 -14.49
N ASN A 52 -5.98 -14.71 -14.13
CA ASN A 52 -7.27 -15.01 -14.77
C ASN A 52 -8.24 -13.86 -14.52
N ASP A 53 -9.54 -14.08 -14.78
CA ASP A 53 -10.51 -12.99 -14.74
C ASP A 53 -10.70 -12.32 -13.38
N ASP A 54 -10.49 -13.07 -12.31
CA ASP A 54 -10.72 -12.64 -10.93
C ASP A 54 -9.52 -12.95 -10.02
N THR A 55 -8.33 -13.22 -10.58
CA THR A 55 -7.11 -13.50 -9.82
C THR A 55 -5.92 -12.73 -10.37
N PHE A 56 -5.23 -12.04 -9.47
CA PHE A 56 -4.09 -11.19 -9.77
C PHE A 56 -2.90 -11.55 -8.87
N ARG A 57 -1.68 -11.35 -9.33
CA ARG A 57 -0.45 -11.66 -8.62
C ARG A 57 0.46 -10.44 -8.50
N SER A 58 1.05 -10.24 -7.32
CA SER A 58 2.05 -9.19 -7.12
C SER A 58 3.33 -9.48 -7.92
N ILE A 59 3.86 -8.47 -8.61
CA ILE A 59 5.15 -8.56 -9.32
C ILE A 59 6.29 -8.03 -8.43
N HIS A 60 6.04 -6.90 -7.79
CA HIS A 60 6.96 -6.22 -6.89
C HIS A 60 6.35 -6.10 -5.49
N LEU A 61 7.14 -6.38 -4.47
CA LEU A 61 6.76 -6.25 -3.07
C LEU A 61 7.83 -5.47 -2.30
N LEU A 62 7.37 -4.53 -1.49
CA LEU A 62 8.19 -3.68 -0.66
C LEU A 62 8.09 -4.09 0.79
N ARG A 63 9.20 -3.96 1.51
CA ARG A 63 9.17 -4.08 2.97
C ARG A 63 8.56 -2.81 3.55
N GLY A 64 7.77 -2.95 4.61
CA GLY A 64 7.31 -1.78 5.37
C GLY A 64 8.44 -1.06 6.10
N ARG A 65 9.48 -1.81 6.48
CA ARG A 65 10.70 -1.35 7.16
C ARG A 65 11.86 -2.25 6.77
N LYS A 66 13.07 -1.73 6.59
CA LYS A 66 14.27 -2.54 6.25
C LYS A 66 14.48 -3.66 7.27
N SER A 67 14.26 -3.34 8.55
CA SER A 67 14.43 -4.26 9.68
C SER A 67 13.31 -5.28 9.89
N PHE A 68 12.21 -5.22 9.14
CA PHE A 68 11.12 -6.20 9.23
C PHE A 68 10.93 -6.92 7.88
N PRO A 69 10.91 -8.26 7.84
CA PRO A 69 10.82 -9.01 6.60
C PRO A 69 9.40 -9.05 6.00
N HIS A 70 8.51 -8.17 6.45
CA HIS A 70 7.10 -8.18 6.10
C HIS A 70 6.76 -7.16 5.03
N ILE A 71 5.79 -7.54 4.19
CA ILE A 71 5.25 -6.70 3.13
C ILE A 71 4.69 -5.40 3.74
N TYR A 72 4.89 -4.28 3.06
CA TYR A 72 4.27 -3.02 3.40
C TYR A 72 2.75 -3.11 3.27
N GLY A 73 2.03 -2.95 4.40
CA GLY A 73 0.57 -3.10 4.44
C GLY A 73 -0.19 -2.17 3.48
N GLY A 74 0.30 -0.95 3.27
CA GLY A 74 -0.30 -0.02 2.30
C GLY A 74 -0.24 -0.53 0.86
N GLN A 75 0.80 -1.28 0.51
CA GLN A 75 0.90 -1.92 -0.80
C GLN A 75 -0.11 -3.06 -0.95
N VAL A 76 -0.34 -3.84 0.11
CA VAL A 76 -1.37 -4.91 0.10
C VAL A 76 -2.76 -4.31 -0.11
N VAL A 77 -3.06 -3.19 0.55
CA VAL A 77 -4.33 -2.45 0.37
C VAL A 77 -4.45 -1.92 -1.06
N ALA A 78 -3.41 -1.28 -1.59
CA ALA A 78 -3.41 -0.74 -2.95
C ALA A 78 -3.61 -1.82 -4.01
N HIS A 79 -2.91 -2.96 -3.89
CA HIS A 79 -3.08 -4.11 -4.77
C HIS A 79 -4.49 -4.72 -4.67
N ALA A 80 -5.04 -4.84 -3.46
CA ALA A 80 -6.39 -5.34 -3.27
C ALA A 80 -7.45 -4.42 -3.90
N LEU A 81 -7.31 -3.11 -3.73
CA LEU A 81 -8.18 -2.13 -4.38
C LEU A 81 -8.05 -2.22 -5.90
N LYS A 82 -6.81 -2.24 -6.44
CA LYS A 82 -6.57 -2.35 -7.88
C LYS A 82 -7.19 -3.62 -8.46
N SER A 83 -6.91 -4.78 -7.86
CA SER A 83 -7.47 -6.06 -8.32
C SER A 83 -9.01 -6.06 -8.28
N ALA A 84 -9.65 -5.43 -7.29
CA ALA A 84 -11.10 -5.23 -7.31
C ALA A 84 -11.55 -4.33 -8.46
N THR A 85 -10.88 -3.19 -8.69
CA THR A 85 -11.20 -2.22 -9.75
C THR A 85 -11.10 -2.84 -11.15
N GLU A 86 -10.11 -3.70 -11.39
CA GLU A 86 -9.93 -4.42 -12.67
C GLU A 86 -11.05 -5.43 -12.98
N THR A 87 -11.98 -5.68 -12.04
CA THR A 87 -13.10 -6.62 -12.20
C THR A 87 -14.47 -5.94 -12.27
N VAL A 88 -14.52 -4.61 -12.27
CA VAL A 88 -15.76 -3.82 -12.45
C VAL A 88 -15.75 -3.10 -13.80
N ASP A 89 -16.92 -2.66 -14.23
CA ASP A 89 -17.03 -1.79 -15.40
C ASP A 89 -16.32 -0.45 -15.16
N SER A 90 -15.69 0.13 -16.18
CA SER A 90 -14.92 1.38 -16.06
C SER A 90 -15.78 2.59 -15.70
N SER A 91 -17.11 2.51 -15.81
CA SER A 91 -18.04 3.55 -15.33
C SER A 91 -18.24 3.54 -13.80
N LEU A 92 -17.75 2.51 -13.10
CA LEU A 92 -17.87 2.36 -11.66
C LEU A 92 -16.55 2.73 -10.97
N SER A 93 -16.62 3.64 -10.00
CA SER A 93 -15.47 4.06 -9.18
C SER A 93 -15.62 3.57 -7.74
N PRO A 94 -14.52 3.19 -7.06
CA PRO A 94 -14.59 2.80 -5.66
C PRO A 94 -14.98 4.01 -4.79
N HIS A 95 -15.93 3.80 -3.88
CA HIS A 95 -16.38 4.85 -2.93
C HIS A 95 -16.20 4.44 -1.46
N SER A 96 -16.03 3.15 -1.18
CA SER A 96 -15.68 2.67 0.15
C SER A 96 -14.92 1.35 0.11
N MET A 97 -14.10 1.12 1.13
CA MET A 97 -13.33 -0.09 1.32
C MET A 97 -13.20 -0.38 2.80
N HIS A 98 -13.44 -1.63 3.20
CA HIS A 98 -13.20 -2.13 4.55
C HIS A 98 -12.25 -3.30 4.47
N CYS A 99 -11.24 -3.35 5.33
CA CYS A 99 -10.24 -4.41 5.26
C CYS A 99 -9.71 -4.83 6.62
N TYR A 100 -9.16 -6.05 6.67
CA TYR A 100 -8.55 -6.66 7.84
C TYR A 100 -7.20 -7.28 7.46
N PHE A 101 -6.17 -6.99 8.25
CA PHE A 101 -4.91 -7.70 8.21
C PHE A 101 -5.00 -8.92 9.11
N VAL A 102 -4.88 -10.11 8.52
CA VAL A 102 -5.04 -11.41 9.21
C VAL A 102 -3.67 -11.98 9.59
N LYS A 103 -2.70 -11.92 8.67
CA LYS A 103 -1.36 -12.47 8.87
C LYS A 103 -0.32 -11.60 8.14
N ALA A 104 0.86 -11.48 8.73
CA ALA A 104 1.97 -10.78 8.10
C ALA A 104 2.50 -11.59 6.90
N GLY A 105 2.51 -10.98 5.71
CA GLY A 105 3.04 -11.60 4.49
C GLY A 105 4.56 -11.51 4.40
N ALA A 106 5.18 -12.49 3.76
CA ALA A 106 6.61 -12.52 3.47
C ALA A 106 6.91 -11.75 2.18
N VAL A 107 7.91 -10.87 2.20
CA VAL A 107 8.21 -10.02 1.02
C VAL A 107 8.85 -10.77 -0.16
N ASN A 108 9.40 -11.96 0.08
CA ASN A 108 10.10 -12.74 -0.94
C ASN A 108 9.18 -13.72 -1.69
N GLU A 109 7.89 -13.74 -1.37
CA GLU A 109 6.91 -14.63 -1.97
C GLU A 109 5.81 -13.79 -2.63
N PRO A 110 5.31 -14.16 -3.82
CA PRO A 110 4.22 -13.42 -4.44
C PRO A 110 2.94 -13.52 -3.61
N VAL A 111 2.13 -12.46 -3.62
CA VAL A 111 0.78 -12.46 -3.07
C VAL A 111 -0.22 -12.61 -4.21
N ASP A 112 -1.11 -13.58 -4.08
CA ASP A 112 -2.24 -13.79 -4.98
C ASP A 112 -3.49 -13.11 -4.41
N TYR A 113 -4.13 -12.26 -5.22
CA TYR A 113 -5.34 -11.52 -4.88
C TYR A 113 -6.51 -12.16 -5.61
N HIS A 114 -7.33 -12.90 -4.88
CA HIS A 114 -8.55 -13.52 -5.38
C HIS A 114 -9.74 -12.59 -5.15
N VAL A 115 -10.40 -12.22 -6.22
CA VAL A 115 -11.57 -11.36 -6.23
C VAL A 115 -12.82 -12.22 -6.34
N GLU A 116 -13.81 -11.93 -5.51
CA GLU A 116 -15.13 -12.52 -5.55
C GLU A 116 -16.16 -11.42 -5.85
N ARG A 117 -16.99 -11.66 -6.87
CA ARG A 117 -18.01 -10.72 -7.33
C ARG A 117 -19.30 -10.87 -6.52
N ILE A 118 -19.33 -10.25 -5.35
CA ILE A 118 -20.48 -10.33 -4.42
C ILE A 118 -21.77 -9.79 -5.05
N ARG A 119 -21.68 -8.67 -5.79
CA ARG A 119 -22.85 -8.04 -6.45
C ARG A 119 -22.44 -7.25 -7.68
N ASN A 120 -23.26 -7.32 -8.73
CA ASN A 120 -23.22 -6.45 -9.91
C ASN A 120 -24.60 -5.88 -10.16
N GLY A 121 -24.80 -4.61 -9.79
CA GLY A 121 -26.01 -3.85 -10.10
C GLY A 121 -25.73 -2.75 -11.11
N ARG A 122 -26.79 -2.04 -11.50
CA ARG A 122 -26.69 -0.93 -12.46
C ARG A 122 -25.92 0.28 -11.94
N SER A 123 -26.04 0.59 -10.64
CA SER A 123 -25.38 1.75 -10.01
C SER A 123 -24.31 1.35 -9.01
N PHE A 124 -24.31 0.11 -8.52
CA PHE A 124 -23.38 -0.35 -7.49
C PHE A 124 -22.83 -1.73 -7.81
N ALA A 125 -21.56 -1.95 -7.49
CA ALA A 125 -20.93 -3.26 -7.48
C ALA A 125 -20.17 -3.47 -6.17
N THR A 126 -20.08 -4.73 -5.74
CA THR A 126 -19.35 -5.11 -4.53
C THR A 126 -18.38 -6.23 -4.85
N ARG A 127 -17.15 -6.11 -4.34
CA ARG A 127 -16.09 -7.10 -4.47
C ARG A 127 -15.59 -7.50 -3.09
N LEU A 128 -15.31 -8.79 -2.90
CA LEU A 128 -14.53 -9.29 -1.78
C LEU A 128 -13.18 -9.73 -2.32
N VAL A 129 -12.09 -9.25 -1.75
CA VAL A 129 -10.72 -9.59 -2.15
C VAL A 129 -10.05 -10.34 -1.01
N ARG A 130 -9.43 -11.47 -1.32
CA ARG A 130 -8.57 -12.24 -0.42
C ARG A 130 -7.16 -12.21 -0.97
N ALA A 131 -6.23 -11.62 -0.22
CA ALA A 131 -4.81 -11.68 -0.52
C ALA A 131 -4.20 -12.89 0.19
N MET A 132 -3.51 -13.75 -0.55
CA MET A 132 -3.08 -15.06 -0.10
C MET A 132 -1.60 -15.32 -0.42
N GLN A 133 -0.92 -16.00 0.49
CA GLN A 133 0.40 -16.63 0.29
C GLN A 133 0.33 -18.06 0.80
N ASN A 134 0.89 -19.02 0.07
CA ASN A 134 0.91 -20.44 0.47
C ASN A 134 -0.45 -21.00 0.93
N ASN A 135 -1.53 -20.58 0.26
CA ASN A 135 -2.93 -20.90 0.59
C ASN A 135 -3.43 -20.37 1.96
N GLU A 136 -2.69 -19.47 2.60
CA GLU A 136 -3.11 -18.77 3.82
C GLU A 136 -3.55 -17.34 3.47
N ILE A 137 -4.62 -16.89 4.12
CA ILE A 137 -5.14 -15.53 3.95
C ILE A 137 -4.31 -14.57 4.80
N LEU A 138 -3.69 -13.59 4.14
CA LEU A 138 -2.94 -12.51 4.79
C LEU A 138 -3.82 -11.31 5.08
N PHE A 139 -4.76 -11.04 4.17
CA PHE A 139 -5.56 -9.83 4.17
C PHE A 139 -6.88 -10.08 3.46
N THR A 140 -7.94 -9.50 4.00
CA THR A 140 -9.27 -9.51 3.38
C THR A 140 -9.77 -8.10 3.21
N SER A 141 -10.48 -7.83 2.12
CA SER A 141 -11.10 -6.54 1.88
C SER A 141 -12.43 -6.67 1.18
N GLN A 142 -13.40 -5.86 1.57
CA GLN A 142 -14.63 -5.65 0.81
C GLN A 142 -14.60 -4.23 0.23
N VAL A 143 -14.79 -4.13 -1.09
CA VAL A 143 -14.76 -2.87 -1.83
C VAL A 143 -16.13 -2.63 -2.45
N SER A 144 -16.67 -1.43 -2.26
CA SER A 144 -17.91 -0.99 -2.88
C SER A 144 -17.62 0.05 -3.95
N PHE A 145 -18.27 -0.12 -5.08
CA PHE A 145 -18.14 0.72 -6.26
C PHE A 145 -19.48 1.33 -6.62
N GLN A 146 -19.46 2.56 -7.11
CA GLN A 146 -20.64 3.31 -7.50
C GLN A 146 -20.38 3.99 -8.85
N ARG A 147 -21.42 4.05 -9.69
CA ARG A 147 -21.37 4.87 -10.91
C ARG A 147 -21.36 6.33 -10.52
N GLU A 148 -20.55 7.13 -11.19
CA GLU A 148 -20.61 8.57 -11.02
C GLU A 148 -22.01 9.11 -11.38
N GLU A 149 -22.61 9.82 -10.44
CA GLU A 149 -23.97 10.35 -10.54
C GLU A 149 -23.98 11.75 -9.90
N GLU A 150 -24.66 12.71 -10.53
CA GLU A 150 -24.81 14.04 -9.95
C GLU A 150 -25.62 13.99 -8.66
N SER A 151 -25.04 14.49 -7.56
CA SER A 151 -25.76 14.63 -6.30
C SER A 151 -26.47 15.98 -6.24
N LYS A 152 -27.77 15.95 -5.93
CA LYS A 152 -28.57 17.16 -5.62
C LYS A 152 -28.18 17.80 -4.29
N MET A 153 -27.40 17.11 -3.45
CA MET A 153 -26.96 17.60 -2.16
C MET A 153 -25.45 17.41 -2.02
N GLN A 154 -24.73 18.51 -1.82
CA GLN A 154 -23.29 18.50 -1.55
C GLN A 154 -23.05 19.26 -0.25
N HIS A 155 -22.49 18.57 0.73
CA HIS A 155 -22.10 19.18 1.99
C HIS A 155 -20.84 18.49 2.51
N GLN A 156 -19.99 19.24 3.19
CA GLN A 156 -18.84 18.75 3.94
C GLN A 156 -18.67 19.62 5.18
N CYS A 157 -18.04 19.09 6.22
CA CYS A 157 -17.69 19.91 7.38
C CYS A 157 -16.78 21.07 6.93
N LYS A 158 -17.07 22.29 7.43
CA LYS A 158 -16.11 23.40 7.29
C LYS A 158 -14.94 23.10 8.21
N ILE A 159 -13.75 23.05 7.63
CA ILE A 159 -12.49 22.94 8.37
C ILE A 159 -11.77 24.28 8.16
N ASP A 160 -11.40 24.94 9.26
CA ASP A 160 -10.50 26.08 9.20
C ASP A 160 -9.12 25.55 8.80
N MET A 161 -8.76 25.79 7.54
CA MET A 161 -7.55 25.21 6.98
C MET A 161 -6.32 25.78 7.71
N PRO A 162 -5.44 24.91 8.24
CA PRO A 162 -4.15 25.37 8.77
C PRO A 162 -3.36 26.09 7.66
N LYS A 163 -2.34 26.88 8.03
CA LYS A 163 -1.40 27.39 7.02
C LYS A 163 -0.83 26.20 6.24
N GLY A 164 -0.58 26.43 4.96
CA GLY A 164 -0.05 25.40 4.09
C GLY A 164 1.31 24.86 4.57
N PRO A 165 1.83 23.81 3.91
CA PRO A 165 3.06 23.16 4.31
C PRO A 165 4.32 24.02 4.08
N GLU A 166 4.17 25.24 3.54
CA GLU A 166 5.26 26.19 3.34
C GLU A 166 5.86 26.62 4.69
N GLY A 167 7.20 26.59 4.78
CA GLY A 167 7.91 26.92 6.01
C GLY A 167 7.95 25.82 7.07
N LEU A 168 7.31 24.66 6.84
CA LEU A 168 7.51 23.48 7.68
C LEU A 168 8.78 22.73 7.24
N GLN A 169 9.62 22.38 8.20
CA GLN A 169 10.78 21.52 7.95
C GLN A 169 10.33 20.08 7.69
N SER A 170 11.09 19.39 6.84
CA SER A 170 10.86 17.98 6.58
C SER A 170 11.22 17.13 7.80
N ALA A 171 10.54 15.98 7.97
CA ALA A 171 10.89 15.01 9.01
C ALA A 171 12.35 14.57 8.89
N ARG A 172 12.87 14.50 7.67
CA ARG A 172 14.26 14.15 7.39
C ARG A 172 15.23 15.21 7.92
N ASP A 173 14.96 16.47 7.61
CA ASP A 173 15.82 17.57 8.02
C ASP A 173 15.75 17.76 9.53
N LEU A 174 14.57 17.63 10.14
CA LEU A 174 14.43 17.60 11.60
C LEU A 174 15.25 16.48 12.26
N MET A 175 15.27 15.28 11.67
CA MET A 175 16.10 14.18 12.16
C MET A 175 17.59 14.50 12.02
N LYS A 176 18.03 15.06 10.88
CA LYS A 176 19.43 15.49 10.66
C LYS A 176 19.85 16.59 11.63
N ASP A 177 19.05 17.64 11.73
CA ASP A 177 19.28 18.78 12.63
C ASP A 177 19.44 18.30 14.07
N THR A 178 18.66 17.30 14.50
CA THR A 178 18.77 16.73 15.85
C THR A 178 20.04 15.90 16.03
N LEU A 179 20.47 15.17 14.98
CA LEU A 179 21.73 14.41 15.01
C LEU A 179 22.96 15.33 15.06
N GLU A 180 22.89 16.48 14.36
CA GLU A 180 23.98 17.45 14.21
C GLU A 180 24.06 18.44 15.41
N ASN A 181 22.93 18.95 15.90
CA ASN A 181 22.89 20.01 16.93
C ASN A 181 22.72 19.51 18.38
N SER A 182 22.98 18.23 18.62
CA SER A 182 22.62 17.56 19.88
C SER A 182 23.30 18.19 21.11
N LYS A 183 22.49 18.88 21.94
CA LYS A 183 22.76 19.16 23.37
C LYS A 183 22.73 17.90 24.25
N TYR A 184 22.38 16.74 23.69
CA TYR A 184 22.37 15.45 24.37
C TYR A 184 23.75 14.80 24.22
N GLU A 185 24.31 14.29 25.32
CA GLU A 185 25.58 13.56 25.34
C GLU A 185 25.63 12.53 24.20
N ASP A 186 26.80 12.42 23.57
CA ASP A 186 27.06 11.46 22.51
C ASP A 186 26.66 10.06 23.00
N MET A 187 25.64 9.49 22.34
CA MET A 187 24.99 8.20 22.65
C MET A 187 23.69 8.21 23.49
N SER A 188 22.95 9.31 23.58
CA SER A 188 21.55 9.20 24.04
C SER A 188 20.75 8.24 23.13
N MET A 189 19.87 7.42 23.72
CA MET A 189 18.98 6.50 22.99
C MET A 189 18.18 7.20 21.88
N THR A 190 17.89 8.49 22.05
CA THR A 190 17.23 9.35 21.07
C THR A 190 18.07 9.52 19.80
N LYS A 191 19.37 9.80 19.93
CA LYS A 191 20.29 9.98 18.79
C LYS A 191 20.42 8.67 17.99
N LEU A 192 20.56 7.54 18.70
CA LEU A 192 20.61 6.21 18.05
C LEU A 192 19.29 5.89 17.34
N PHE A 193 18.16 6.15 17.98
CA PHE A 193 16.84 5.93 17.38
C PHE A 193 16.62 6.78 16.13
N MET A 194 17.02 8.06 16.16
CA MET A 194 16.93 8.96 15.00
C MET A 194 17.83 8.52 13.85
N ALA A 195 19.08 8.16 14.12
CA ALA A 195 19.98 7.63 13.09
C ALA A 195 19.44 6.35 12.45
N TYR A 196 18.92 5.44 13.27
CA TYR A 196 18.26 4.22 12.79
C TYR A 196 17.03 4.54 11.93
N LYS A 197 16.16 5.46 12.37
CA LYS A 197 14.98 5.87 11.60
C LYS A 197 15.34 6.53 10.28
N LEU A 198 16.37 7.36 10.26
CA LEU A 198 16.83 8.02 9.05
C LEU A 198 17.38 7.00 8.03
N ALA A 199 18.07 5.96 8.50
CA ALA A 199 18.61 4.90 7.65
C ALA A 199 17.54 3.96 7.05
N GLU A 200 16.36 3.88 7.67
CA GLU A 200 15.24 3.06 7.19
C GLU A 200 14.62 3.59 5.90
N PHE A 201 14.72 4.89 5.63
CA PHE A 201 14.11 5.49 4.44
C PHE A 201 15.06 5.51 3.22
N PRO A 202 14.55 5.19 2.03
CA PRO A 202 15.32 5.31 0.79
C PRO A 202 15.58 6.80 0.44
N PRO A 203 16.75 7.19 -0.10
CA PRO A 203 17.08 8.60 -0.38
C PRO A 203 16.09 9.30 -1.31
N THR A 204 15.61 8.59 -2.33
CA THR A 204 14.70 9.10 -3.37
C THR A 204 13.25 9.14 -2.92
N PHE A 205 12.83 8.24 -2.02
CA PHE A 205 11.47 8.22 -1.46
C PHE A 205 11.10 9.58 -0.84
N HIS A 206 12.05 10.21 -0.14
CA HIS A 206 11.85 11.52 0.47
C HIS A 206 11.68 12.68 -0.50
N ARG A 207 12.13 12.54 -1.75
CA ARG A 207 11.97 13.58 -2.77
C ARG A 207 10.56 13.59 -3.37
N ILE A 208 9.88 12.45 -3.30
CA ILE A 208 8.57 12.24 -3.92
C ILE A 208 7.47 12.32 -2.87
N PHE A 209 7.73 11.72 -1.70
CA PHE A 209 6.85 11.75 -0.55
C PHE A 209 7.60 12.33 0.63
N GLU A 210 7.26 13.58 0.96
CA GLU A 210 7.88 14.30 2.08
C GLU A 210 6.89 14.44 3.23
N ALA A 211 7.24 13.87 4.39
CA ALA A 211 6.50 14.11 5.61
C ALA A 211 7.00 15.41 6.26
N ARG A 212 6.12 16.40 6.39
CA ARG A 212 6.40 17.66 7.09
C ARG A 212 5.59 17.71 8.38
N PRO A 213 6.14 17.24 9.51
CA PRO A 213 5.41 17.19 10.76
C PRO A 213 5.08 18.61 11.21
N VAL A 214 3.83 18.79 11.61
CA VAL A 214 3.33 20.09 12.06
C VAL A 214 3.80 20.34 13.49
N ASN A 215 4.34 21.53 13.76
CA ASN A 215 4.68 21.92 15.12
C ASN A 215 3.41 22.21 15.93
N GLN A 216 3.15 21.39 16.96
CA GLN A 216 1.97 21.51 17.83
C GLN A 216 1.88 22.86 18.56
N ASN A 217 3.01 23.57 18.74
CA ASN A 217 3.01 24.90 19.36
C ASN A 217 2.52 26.00 18.42
N ILE A 218 2.62 25.78 17.10
CA ILE A 218 2.15 26.72 16.06
C ILE A 218 0.67 26.50 15.76
N TYR A 219 0.20 25.25 15.90
CA TYR A 219 -1.18 24.85 15.65
C TYR A 219 -1.84 24.43 16.96
N LYS A 220 -2.20 25.44 17.76
CA LYS A 220 -3.14 25.22 18.87
C LYS A 220 -4.56 25.11 18.29
N PRO A 221 -5.37 24.14 18.76
CA PRO A 221 -6.77 24.03 18.36
C PRO A 221 -7.58 25.24 18.80
#